data_AF-A0A399QKA7-F1
#
_entry.id   AF-A0A399QKA7-F1
#
_cell.length_a   1.000
_cell.length_b   1.000
_cell.length_c   1.000
_cell.angle_alpha   90.00
_cell.angle_beta   90.00
_cell.angle_gamma   90.00
#
_symmetry.space_group_name_H-M   'P 1'
#
loop_
_entity.id
_entity.type
_entity.pdbx_description
1 polymer ?
#
loop_
_entity_poly.entity_id
_entity_poly.type
_entity_poly.pdbx_seq_one_letter_code
_entity_poly.pdbx_strand_id
1 'polypeptide(L)'
;MADEGWVRIPAPTYRQRLLIGGVWFFVVVYVGSNPLGALGERLEEGIGGGWITVIATLLVGIAAAAALVLLVVTLLTPALDVHAARGLLRVRGKERPFTDLVGALVELAVETPPSRYDKPRRRRPLRYPVTLRLDLAGGGRFRVVLAIGPTTTITPERAEALIAAVRGSRIATPTASYDPDGRFTHLDFPGRLDIPDTIRLIEDPQRARTQVR
;
A
#
# COMPACT_ATOMS: atom_id res chain seq x y z
N MET A 1 20.87 -23.85 2.64
CA MET A 1 20.36 -23.73 4.02
C MET A 1 18.87 -23.88 3.92
N ALA A 2 18.32 -24.90 4.59
CA ALA A 2 16.95 -25.35 4.38
C ALA A 2 15.94 -24.26 4.79
N ASP A 3 15.03 -23.91 3.89
CA ASP A 3 13.84 -23.12 4.19
C ASP A 3 12.96 -23.92 5.17
N GLU A 4 13.14 -23.69 6.47
CA GLU A 4 12.37 -24.29 7.55
C GLU A 4 10.89 -23.86 7.51
N GLY A 5 10.13 -24.23 6.48
CA GLY A 5 8.69 -23.97 6.38
C GLY A 5 8.28 -22.49 6.31
N TRP A 6 9.23 -21.59 6.09
CA TRP A 6 8.98 -20.15 5.93
C TRP A 6 8.58 -19.83 4.49
N VAL A 7 7.34 -19.39 4.30
CA VAL A 7 6.84 -18.90 3.01
C VAL A 7 7.07 -17.40 2.93
N ARG A 8 7.94 -16.97 2.01
CA ARG A 8 8.24 -15.55 1.80
C ARG A 8 7.25 -14.92 0.83
N ILE A 9 6.53 -13.91 1.32
CA ILE A 9 5.74 -12.99 0.53
C ILE A 9 6.64 -11.78 0.19
N PRO A 10 7.02 -11.61 -1.09
CA PRO A 10 7.97 -10.59 -1.49
C PRO A 10 7.42 -9.19 -1.23
N ALA A 11 8.32 -8.28 -0.91
CA ALA A 11 8.00 -6.86 -0.88
C ALA A 11 7.52 -6.39 -2.28
N PRO A 12 6.70 -5.33 -2.35
CA PRO A 12 6.26 -4.79 -3.62
C PRO A 12 7.45 -4.42 -4.51
N THR A 13 7.35 -4.76 -5.80
CA THR A 13 8.42 -4.45 -6.77
C THR A 13 8.59 -2.93 -6.93
N TYR A 14 9.74 -2.49 -7.45
CA TYR A 14 10.03 -1.07 -7.67
C TYR A 14 8.92 -0.35 -8.47
N ARG A 15 8.39 -1.00 -9.52
CA ARG A 15 7.27 -0.48 -10.31
C ARG A 15 5.99 -0.35 -9.49
N GLN A 16 5.71 -1.29 -8.59
CA GLN A 16 4.55 -1.22 -7.69
C GLN A 16 4.72 -0.13 -6.65
N ARG A 17 5.92 0.05 -6.11
CA ARG A 17 6.23 1.13 -5.17
C ARG A 17 6.06 2.51 -5.81
N LEU A 18 6.45 2.66 -7.08
CA LEU A 18 6.18 3.87 -7.85
C LEU A 18 4.68 4.09 -8.11
N LEU A 19 3.89 3.04 -8.32
CA LEU A 19 2.43 3.18 -8.46
C LEU A 19 1.77 3.58 -7.13
N ILE A 20 2.19 2.99 -6.02
CA ILE A 20 1.70 3.30 -4.68
C ILE A 20 2.12 4.73 -4.26
N GLY A 21 3.37 5.09 -4.53
CA GLY A 21 3.94 6.40 -4.19
C GLY A 21 3.73 7.49 -5.24
N GLY A 22 3.21 7.17 -6.42
CA GLY A 22 3.19 8.09 -7.57
C GLY A 22 2.33 9.31 -7.31
N VAL A 23 1.18 9.16 -6.66
CA VAL A 23 0.34 10.29 -6.25
C VAL A 23 1.07 11.17 -5.23
N TRP A 24 1.75 10.55 -4.25
CA TRP A 24 2.57 11.27 -3.27
C TRP A 24 3.74 12.01 -3.91
N PHE A 25 4.35 11.45 -4.95
CA PHE A 25 5.38 12.13 -5.72
C PHE A 25 4.85 13.44 -6.33
N PHE A 26 3.68 13.41 -6.98
CA PHE A 26 3.08 14.63 -7.52
C PHE A 26 2.75 15.66 -6.44
N VAL A 27 2.23 15.21 -5.29
CA VAL A 27 1.92 16.11 -4.16
C VAL A 27 3.20 16.76 -3.62
N VAL A 28 4.25 15.97 -3.38
CA VAL A 28 5.52 16.50 -2.86
C VAL A 28 6.20 17.43 -3.85
N VAL A 29 6.16 17.12 -5.15
CA VAL A 29 6.69 18.02 -6.20
C VAL A 29 5.86 19.30 -6.29
N TYR A 30 4.53 19.21 -6.23
CA TYR A 30 3.65 20.37 -6.31
C TYR A 30 3.79 21.30 -5.10
N VAL A 31 3.88 20.74 -3.89
CA VAL A 31 4.08 21.52 -2.66
C VAL A 31 5.52 22.03 -2.55
N GLY A 32 6.48 21.21 -3.00
CA GLY A 32 7.91 21.51 -2.93
C GLY A 32 8.41 22.48 -4.00
N SER A 33 7.71 22.63 -5.12
CA SER A 33 8.17 23.47 -6.25
C SER A 33 8.30 24.94 -5.88
N ASN A 34 7.36 25.50 -5.10
CA ASN A 34 7.43 26.89 -4.62
C ASN A 34 8.63 27.15 -3.70
N PRO A 35 8.82 26.41 -2.59
CA PRO A 35 9.96 26.65 -1.72
C PRO A 35 11.30 26.31 -2.39
N LEU A 36 11.35 25.30 -3.27
CA LEU A 36 12.57 24.96 -4.03
C LEU A 36 12.94 26.04 -5.05
N GLY A 37 11.95 26.67 -5.70
CA GLY A 37 12.16 27.81 -6.59
C GLY A 37 12.75 29.01 -5.85
N ALA A 38 12.14 29.38 -4.71
CA ALA A 38 12.65 30.46 -3.86
C ALA A 38 14.06 30.18 -3.28
N LEU A 39 14.38 28.92 -3.02
CA LEU A 39 15.73 28.49 -2.63
C LEU A 39 16.72 28.62 -3.78
N GLY A 40 16.30 28.29 -5.01
CA GLY A 40 17.10 28.47 -6.22
C GLY A 40 17.42 29.94 -6.50
N GLU A 41 16.45 30.84 -6.34
CA GLU A 41 16.65 32.30 -6.48
C GLU A 41 17.65 32.81 -5.44
N ARG A 42 17.54 32.40 -4.17
CA ARG A 42 18.50 32.79 -3.12
C ARG A 42 19.91 32.24 -3.35
N LEU A 43 20.03 31.04 -3.92
CA LEU A 43 21.33 30.47 -4.27
C LEU A 43 21.95 31.17 -5.48
N GLU A 44 21.13 31.61 -6.42
CA GLU A 44 21.55 32.41 -7.58
C GLU A 44 22.12 33.77 -7.14
N GLU A 45 21.45 34.46 -6.22
CA GLU A 45 21.93 35.73 -5.63
C GLU A 45 23.31 35.59 -4.95
N GLY A 46 23.62 34.41 -4.40
CA GLY A 46 24.87 34.16 -3.67
C GLY A 46 26.04 33.63 -4.51
N ILE A 47 25.76 32.74 -5.48
CA ILE A 47 26.79 32.03 -6.25
C ILE A 47 26.98 32.64 -7.64
N GLY A 48 25.93 33.26 -8.19
CA GLY A 48 25.88 33.71 -9.57
C GLY A 48 25.81 32.54 -10.56
N GLY A 49 25.10 32.75 -11.66
CA GLY A 49 24.91 31.72 -12.71
C GLY A 49 23.54 31.76 -13.38
N GLY A 50 22.68 32.70 -12.99
CA GLY A 50 21.39 32.95 -13.62
C GLY A 50 20.48 31.72 -13.63
N TRP A 51 19.67 31.61 -14.68
CA TRP A 51 18.64 30.56 -14.82
C TRP A 51 19.16 29.11 -14.67
N ILE A 52 20.43 28.83 -14.95
CA ILE A 52 21.03 27.48 -14.82
C ILE A 52 21.06 27.04 -13.35
N THR A 53 21.42 27.92 -12.43
CA THR A 53 21.51 27.60 -10.98
C THR A 53 20.14 27.33 -10.37
N VAL A 54 19.13 28.10 -10.78
CA VAL A 54 17.72 27.91 -10.39
C VAL A 54 17.21 26.56 -10.89
N ILE A 55 17.43 26.23 -12.17
CA ILE A 55 17.01 24.93 -12.74
C ILE A 55 17.73 23.77 -12.07
N ALA A 56 19.04 23.87 -11.85
CA ALA A 56 19.82 22.82 -11.20
C ALA A 56 19.30 22.54 -9.78
N THR A 57 19.02 23.59 -9.01
CA THR A 57 18.47 23.47 -7.65
C THR A 57 17.09 22.82 -7.65
N LEU A 58 16.23 23.21 -8.60
CA LEU A 58 14.91 22.62 -8.77
C LEU A 58 14.99 21.13 -9.11
N LEU A 59 15.84 20.74 -10.06
CA LEU A 59 16.03 19.34 -10.46
C LEU A 59 16.58 18.48 -9.32
N VAL A 60 17.58 18.97 -8.59
CA VAL A 60 18.15 18.28 -7.42
C VAL A 60 17.09 18.14 -6.33
N GLY A 61 16.31 19.19 -6.05
CA GLY A 61 15.22 19.15 -5.08
C GLY A 61 14.13 18.13 -5.43
N ILE A 62 13.72 18.08 -6.70
CA ILE A 62 12.75 17.09 -7.21
C ILE A 62 13.32 15.67 -7.07
N ALA A 63 14.58 15.45 -7.44
CA ALA A 63 15.23 14.14 -7.31
C ALA A 63 15.32 13.69 -5.84
N ALA A 64 15.68 14.59 -4.93
CA ALA A 64 15.73 14.33 -3.49
C ALA A 64 14.34 13.98 -2.93
N ALA A 65 13.31 14.73 -3.33
CA ALA A 65 11.92 14.43 -2.98
C ALA A 65 11.47 13.06 -3.51
N ALA A 66 11.83 12.71 -4.76
CA ALA A 66 11.55 11.40 -5.35
C ALA A 66 12.16 10.27 -4.51
N ALA A 67 13.44 10.42 -4.15
CA ALA A 67 14.17 9.46 -3.35
C ALA A 67 13.55 9.30 -1.96
N LEU A 68 13.14 10.40 -1.32
CA LEU A 68 12.50 10.39 -0.01
C LEU A 68 11.16 9.65 -0.05
N VAL A 69 10.30 9.92 -1.04
CA VAL A 69 9.03 9.20 -1.22
C VAL A 69 9.29 7.71 -1.43
N LEU A 70 10.24 7.35 -2.29
CA LEU A 70 10.60 5.96 -2.52
C LEU A 70 11.05 5.28 -1.23
N LEU A 71 11.90 5.93 -0.44
CA LEU A 71 12.40 5.45 0.84
C LEU A 71 11.27 5.25 1.86
N VAL A 72 10.34 6.19 1.97
CA VAL A 72 9.17 6.03 2.85
C VAL A 72 8.33 4.82 2.41
N VAL A 73 8.09 4.65 1.11
CA VAL A 73 7.34 3.51 0.58
C VAL A 73 8.09 2.19 0.82
N THR A 74 9.41 2.15 0.65
CA THR A 74 10.20 0.93 0.90
C THR A 74 10.14 0.52 2.36
N LEU A 75 10.21 1.49 3.28
CA LEU A 75 10.08 1.24 4.71
C LEU A 75 8.68 0.74 5.07
N LEU A 76 7.63 1.33 4.52
CA LEU A 76 6.24 0.96 4.80
C LEU A 76 5.79 -0.36 4.14
N THR A 77 6.58 -0.91 3.22
CA THR A 77 6.25 -2.15 2.48
C THR A 77 7.36 -3.20 2.59
N PRO A 78 7.63 -3.71 3.81
CA PRO A 78 8.62 -4.76 4.01
C PRO A 78 8.16 -6.10 3.41
N ALA A 79 9.11 -7.01 3.16
CA ALA A 79 8.78 -8.40 2.90
C ALA A 79 8.18 -9.04 4.16
N LEU A 80 7.26 -9.99 3.95
CA LEU A 80 6.61 -10.75 5.02
C LEU A 80 7.01 -12.21 4.85
N ASP A 81 7.58 -12.81 5.90
CA ASP A 81 7.76 -14.26 5.93
C ASP A 81 6.71 -14.88 6.85
N VAL A 82 6.06 -15.95 6.42
CA VAL A 82 4.98 -16.61 7.16
C VAL A 82 5.37 -18.06 7.41
N HIS A 83 5.27 -18.50 8.66
CA HIS A 83 5.48 -19.90 9.03
C HIS A 83 4.18 -20.51 9.53
N ALA A 84 3.43 -21.14 8.62
CA ALA A 84 2.10 -21.69 8.91
C ALA A 84 2.12 -22.71 10.07
N ALA A 85 3.09 -23.62 10.10
CA ALA A 85 3.13 -24.69 11.11
C ALA A 85 3.49 -24.21 12.54
N ARG A 86 4.18 -23.08 12.70
CA ARG A 86 4.56 -22.51 14.01
C ARG A 86 3.61 -21.39 14.46
N GLY A 87 2.73 -20.92 13.58
CA GLY A 87 1.84 -19.80 13.88
C GLY A 87 2.56 -18.44 13.93
N LEU A 88 3.68 -18.28 13.21
CA LEU A 88 4.57 -17.13 13.30
C LEU A 88 4.65 -16.33 11.99
N LEU A 89 4.80 -15.02 12.14
CA LEU A 89 5.01 -14.01 11.10
C LEU A 89 6.37 -13.39 11.37
N ARG A 90 7.17 -13.15 10.34
CA ARG A 90 8.36 -12.34 10.43
C ARG A 90 8.15 -11.06 9.63
N VAL A 91 8.08 -9.94 10.33
CA VAL A 91 7.93 -8.60 9.74
C VAL A 91 9.15 -7.78 10.11
N ARG A 92 9.89 -7.28 9.09
CA ARG A 92 11.14 -6.52 9.29
C ARG A 92 12.15 -7.25 10.20
N GLY A 93 12.27 -8.57 10.04
CA GLY A 93 13.17 -9.41 10.84
C GLY A 93 12.70 -9.69 12.27
N LYS A 94 11.55 -9.17 12.71
CA LYS A 94 10.97 -9.48 14.03
C LYS A 94 9.90 -10.55 13.90
N GLU A 95 10.01 -11.60 14.72
CA GLU A 95 9.00 -12.66 14.81
C GLU A 95 7.83 -12.24 15.69
N ARG A 96 6.61 -12.54 15.22
CA ARG A 96 5.35 -12.18 15.84
C ARG A 96 4.35 -13.33 15.68
N PRO A 97 3.56 -13.67 16.70
CA PRO A 97 2.52 -14.69 16.55
C PRO A 97 1.38 -14.18 15.66
N PHE A 98 0.62 -15.10 15.05
CA PHE A 98 -0.60 -14.76 14.29
C PHE A 98 -1.60 -13.95 15.13
N THR A 99 -1.66 -14.21 16.43
CA THR A 99 -2.53 -13.49 17.37
C THR A 99 -2.23 -11.99 17.50
N ASP A 100 -1.05 -11.54 17.06
CA ASP A 100 -0.72 -10.11 17.03
C ASP A 100 -1.41 -9.40 15.85
N LEU A 101 -1.94 -10.12 14.85
CA LEU A 101 -2.76 -9.54 13.78
C LEU A 101 -4.15 -9.22 14.32
N VAL A 102 -4.50 -7.94 14.34
CA VAL A 102 -5.74 -7.43 14.97
C VAL A 102 -6.69 -6.76 13.99
N GLY A 103 -6.22 -6.40 12.79
CA GLY A 103 -7.08 -5.76 11.80
C GLY A 103 -6.64 -6.03 10.37
N ALA A 104 -7.62 -6.07 9.47
CA ALA A 104 -7.44 -6.12 8.03
C ALA A 104 -8.20 -4.97 7.37
N LEU A 105 -7.59 -4.38 6.35
CA LEU A 105 -8.18 -3.31 5.56
C LEU A 105 -7.81 -3.45 4.08
N VAL A 106 -8.79 -3.41 3.19
CA VAL A 106 -8.55 -3.35 1.75
C VAL A 106 -8.31 -1.92 1.34
N GLU A 107 -7.08 -1.65 0.91
CA GLU A 107 -6.75 -0.42 0.21
C GLU A 107 -6.95 -0.72 -1.29
N LEU A 108 -8.14 -0.41 -1.80
CA LEU A 108 -8.38 -0.33 -3.25
C LEU A 108 -8.10 1.11 -3.69
N ALA A 109 -7.30 1.27 -4.75
CA ALA A 109 -7.26 2.56 -5.43
C ALA A 109 -8.63 2.76 -6.09
N VAL A 110 -9.48 3.56 -5.44
CA VAL A 110 -10.84 3.83 -5.90
C VAL A 110 -10.75 4.48 -7.27
N GLU A 111 -11.46 3.90 -8.26
CA GLU A 111 -11.66 4.54 -9.55
C GLU A 111 -12.62 5.70 -9.29
N THR A 112 -12.14 6.95 -9.35
CA THR A 112 -13.02 8.11 -9.27
C THR A 112 -14.06 7.98 -10.38
N PRO A 113 -15.37 8.00 -10.08
CA PRO A 113 -16.40 7.91 -11.11
C PRO A 113 -16.15 8.98 -12.17
N PRO A 114 -16.28 8.65 -13.49
CA PRO A 114 -16.12 9.65 -14.53
C PRO A 114 -17.04 10.83 -14.26
N SER A 115 -16.46 12.02 -14.19
CA SER A 115 -17.27 13.24 -14.16
C SER A 115 -18.02 13.37 -15.47
N ARG A 116 -19.21 13.97 -15.46
CA ARG A 116 -19.97 14.31 -16.69
C ARG A 116 -19.15 15.19 -17.66
N TYR A 117 -18.11 15.85 -17.15
CA TYR A 117 -17.20 16.71 -17.91
C TYR A 117 -15.91 16.00 -18.36
N ASP A 118 -15.69 14.73 -18.00
CA ASP A 118 -14.54 13.98 -18.49
C ASP A 118 -14.71 13.66 -19.98
N LYS A 119 -13.79 14.17 -20.81
CA LYS A 119 -13.74 13.81 -22.22
C LYS A 119 -13.53 12.29 -22.37
N PRO A 120 -14.14 11.64 -23.37
CA PRO A 120 -13.95 10.21 -23.62
C PRO A 120 -12.49 9.94 -24.01
N ARG A 121 -11.64 9.67 -23.02
CA ARG A 121 -10.28 9.18 -23.25
C ARG A 121 -10.36 7.70 -23.61
N ARG A 122 -9.59 7.25 -24.60
CA ARG A 122 -9.34 5.81 -24.85
C ARG A 122 -8.76 5.22 -23.57
N ARG A 123 -9.62 4.63 -22.72
CA ARG A 123 -9.24 4.10 -21.41
C ARG A 123 -8.34 2.90 -21.61
N ARG A 124 -7.03 3.07 -21.43
CA ARG A 124 -6.18 1.93 -21.09
C ARG A 124 -6.70 1.35 -19.77
N PRO A 125 -6.87 0.03 -19.63
CA PRO A 125 -7.28 -0.57 -18.37
C PRO A 125 -6.23 -0.21 -17.31
N LEU A 126 -6.61 0.61 -16.34
CA LEU A 126 -5.71 1.02 -15.26
C LEU A 126 -5.41 -0.21 -14.40
N ARG A 127 -4.12 -0.49 -14.24
CA ARG A 127 -3.62 -1.66 -13.49
C ARG A 127 -3.49 -1.30 -12.02
N TYR A 128 -4.61 -0.98 -11.37
CA TYR A 128 -4.58 -0.64 -9.96
C TYR A 128 -4.23 -1.88 -9.11
N PRO A 129 -3.26 -1.78 -8.20
CA PRO A 129 -2.96 -2.85 -7.28
C PRO A 129 -4.10 -3.01 -6.28
N VAL A 130 -4.49 -4.26 -6.01
CA VAL A 130 -5.32 -4.61 -4.85
C VAL A 130 -4.37 -4.85 -3.69
N THR A 131 -4.40 -3.94 -2.71
CA THR A 131 -3.54 -4.00 -1.54
C THR A 131 -4.33 -4.35 -0.29
N LEU A 132 -3.89 -5.38 0.41
CA LEU A 132 -4.39 -5.74 1.73
C LEU A 132 -3.43 -5.16 2.76
N ARG A 133 -3.95 -4.30 3.64
CA ARG A 133 -3.25 -3.80 4.79
C ARG A 133 -3.61 -4.62 6.01
N LEU A 134 -2.59 -5.03 6.76
CA LEU A 134 -2.73 -5.76 8.02
C LEU A 134 -2.16 -4.91 9.16
N ASP A 135 -2.93 -4.78 10.23
CA ASP A 135 -2.59 -4.03 11.44
C ASP A 135 -2.20 -5.01 12.57
N LEU A 136 -1.14 -4.67 13.31
CA LEU A 136 -0.61 -5.43 14.46
C LEU A 136 -0.97 -4.75 15.78
N ALA A 137 -1.18 -5.53 16.85
CA ALA A 137 -1.54 -5.06 18.20
C ALA A 137 -0.56 -4.01 18.77
N GLY A 138 0.71 -4.04 18.35
CA GLY A 138 1.75 -3.06 18.73
C GLY A 138 1.84 -1.83 17.82
N GLY A 139 0.79 -1.52 17.04
CA GLY A 139 0.74 -0.37 16.12
C GLY A 139 1.53 -0.56 14.82
N GLY A 140 2.18 -1.71 14.64
CA GLY A 140 2.83 -2.08 13.39
C GLY A 140 1.80 -2.26 12.27
N ARG A 141 2.17 -1.86 11.06
CA ARG A 141 1.31 -1.99 9.88
C ARG A 141 2.15 -2.46 8.72
N PHE A 142 1.61 -3.34 7.90
CA PHE A 142 2.26 -3.74 6.66
C PHE A 142 1.23 -3.97 5.56
N ARG A 143 1.69 -3.85 4.31
CA ARG A 143 0.86 -3.96 3.11
C ARG A 143 1.31 -5.14 2.29
N VAL A 144 0.36 -5.97 1.89
CA VAL A 144 0.54 -7.09 0.98
C VAL A 144 -0.18 -6.76 -0.32
N VAL A 145 0.53 -6.87 -1.44
CA VAL A 145 -0.08 -6.71 -2.76
C VAL A 145 -0.63 -8.05 -3.21
N LEU A 146 -1.95 -8.16 -3.32
CA LEU A 146 -2.63 -9.41 -3.70
C LEU A 146 -2.71 -9.57 -5.23
N ALA A 147 -2.99 -8.47 -5.94
CA ALA A 147 -3.09 -8.50 -7.40
C ALA A 147 -2.76 -7.16 -8.08
N ILE A 148 -2.25 -7.19 -9.31
CA ILE A 148 -1.94 -6.01 -10.13
C ILE A 148 -2.46 -6.20 -11.55
N GLY A 149 -3.48 -5.44 -11.92
CA GLY A 149 -4.22 -5.72 -13.16
C GLY A 149 -4.79 -7.16 -13.21
N PRO A 150 -5.39 -7.54 -14.34
CA PRO A 150 -6.19 -8.76 -14.44
C PRO A 150 -5.39 -10.08 -14.40
N THR A 151 -4.07 -10.01 -14.61
CA THR A 151 -3.24 -11.21 -14.86
C THR A 151 -2.16 -11.47 -13.82
N THR A 152 -1.93 -10.56 -12.88
CA THR A 152 -0.91 -10.74 -11.84
C THR A 152 -1.60 -10.92 -10.49
N THR A 153 -1.59 -12.15 -9.97
CA THR A 153 -2.09 -12.52 -8.64
C THR A 153 -0.97 -13.12 -7.81
N ILE A 154 -1.15 -13.16 -6.50
CA ILE A 154 -0.28 -13.88 -5.57
C ILE A 154 -0.24 -15.38 -5.93
N THR A 155 0.90 -16.04 -5.72
CA THR A 155 1.03 -17.48 -5.97
C THR A 155 0.16 -18.28 -5.00
N PRO A 156 -0.40 -19.45 -5.39
CA PRO A 156 -1.26 -20.25 -4.51
C PRO A 156 -0.65 -20.57 -3.15
N GLU A 157 0.63 -20.97 -3.12
CA GLU A 157 1.38 -21.24 -1.88
C GLU A 157 1.43 -20.03 -0.92
N ARG A 158 1.60 -18.83 -1.46
CA ARG A 158 1.62 -17.60 -0.66
C ARG A 158 0.21 -17.20 -0.21
N ALA A 159 -0.81 -17.48 -1.02
CA ALA A 159 -2.20 -17.29 -0.63
C ALA A 159 -2.55 -18.21 0.55
N GLU A 160 -2.20 -19.49 0.48
CA GLU A 160 -2.42 -20.47 1.55
C GLU A 160 -1.71 -20.07 2.85
N ALA A 161 -0.45 -19.64 2.77
CA ALA A 161 0.28 -19.15 3.94
C ALA A 161 -0.40 -17.92 4.58
N LEU A 162 -0.89 -16.99 3.75
CA LEU A 162 -1.60 -15.80 4.23
C LEU A 162 -2.98 -16.16 4.82
N ILE A 163 -3.69 -17.12 4.24
CA ILE A 163 -4.95 -17.65 4.77
C ILE A 163 -4.71 -18.30 6.14
N ALA A 164 -3.64 -19.08 6.30
CA ALA A 164 -3.27 -19.67 7.59
C ALA A 164 -2.99 -18.59 8.65
N ALA A 165 -2.27 -17.52 8.28
CA ALA A 165 -2.03 -16.38 9.16
C ALA A 165 -3.32 -15.68 9.58
N VAL A 166 -4.24 -15.45 8.64
CA VAL A 166 -5.53 -14.80 8.90
C VAL A 166 -6.43 -15.68 9.78
N ARG A 167 -6.46 -17.00 9.56
CA ARG A 167 -7.23 -17.93 10.41
C ARG A 167 -6.74 -17.97 11.85
N GLY A 168 -5.43 -17.85 12.08
CA GLY A 168 -4.83 -17.80 13.41
C GLY A 168 -4.81 -16.41 14.06
N SER A 169 -5.39 -15.40 13.40
CA SER A 169 -5.36 -14.01 13.84
C SER A 169 -6.44 -13.68 14.86
N ARG A 170 -6.34 -12.48 15.43
CA ARG A 170 -7.41 -11.83 16.20
C ARG A 170 -8.08 -10.72 15.40
N ILE A 171 -8.08 -10.83 14.06
CA ILE A 171 -8.78 -9.88 13.21
C ILE A 171 -10.26 -9.95 13.58
N ALA A 172 -10.78 -8.81 14.02
CA ALA A 172 -12.18 -8.64 14.34
C ALA A 172 -12.70 -7.41 13.61
N THR A 173 -13.96 -7.51 13.22
CA THR A 173 -14.71 -6.38 12.69
C THR A 173 -14.80 -5.29 13.76
N PRO A 174 -14.37 -4.05 13.47
CA PRO A 174 -14.57 -2.96 14.42
C PRO A 174 -16.07 -2.69 14.60
N THR A 175 -16.50 -2.56 15.85
CA THR A 175 -17.88 -2.22 16.19
C THR A 175 -17.98 -0.75 16.59
N ALA A 176 -19.05 -0.08 16.17
CA ALA A 176 -19.36 1.27 16.60
C ALA A 176 -20.30 1.23 17.80
N SER A 177 -20.18 2.17 18.73
CA SER A 177 -21.05 2.21 19.92
C SER A 177 -22.53 2.37 19.59
N TYR A 178 -22.85 2.95 18.43
CA TYR A 178 -24.21 3.18 17.94
C TYR A 178 -24.70 2.10 16.96
N ASP A 179 -23.84 1.14 16.58
CA ASP A 179 -24.17 -0.03 15.78
C ASP A 179 -23.55 -1.29 16.41
N PRO A 180 -24.07 -1.74 17.58
CA PRO A 180 -23.55 -2.91 18.28
C PRO A 180 -23.79 -4.21 17.49
N ASP A 181 -24.82 -4.23 16.64
CA ASP A 181 -25.17 -5.37 15.78
C ASP A 181 -24.29 -5.44 14.52
N GLY A 182 -23.49 -4.40 14.24
CA GLY A 182 -22.58 -4.33 13.10
C GLY A 182 -23.28 -4.29 11.74
N ARG A 183 -24.58 -3.95 11.69
CA ARG A 183 -25.38 -3.92 10.44
C ARG A 183 -24.81 -2.91 9.43
N PHE A 184 -24.24 -1.83 9.92
CA PHE A 184 -23.67 -0.72 9.17
C PHE A 184 -22.15 -0.69 9.23
N THR A 185 -21.49 -1.72 9.76
CA THR A 185 -20.02 -1.80 9.80
C THR A 185 -19.37 -1.44 8.45
N HIS A 186 -19.93 -1.91 7.33
CA HIS A 186 -19.40 -1.62 6.00
C HIS A 186 -19.45 -0.12 5.63
N LEU A 187 -20.36 0.65 6.22
CA LEU A 187 -20.48 2.11 6.09
C LEU A 187 -19.63 2.83 7.14
N ASP A 188 -19.67 2.37 8.39
CA ASP A 188 -18.95 2.99 9.51
C ASP A 188 -17.43 2.82 9.38
N PHE A 189 -17.02 1.69 8.80
CA PHE A 189 -15.62 1.29 8.66
C PHE A 189 -15.34 0.80 7.24
N PRO A 190 -15.36 1.71 6.24
CA PRO A 190 -15.23 1.34 4.84
C PRO A 190 -13.89 0.63 4.59
N GLY A 191 -13.97 -0.53 3.93
CA GLY A 191 -12.81 -1.34 3.57
C GLY A 191 -12.20 -2.17 4.70
N ARG A 192 -12.70 -2.10 5.95
CA ARG A 192 -12.32 -3.05 7.01
C ARG A 192 -12.90 -4.42 6.72
N LEU A 193 -12.12 -5.46 6.97
CA LEU A 193 -12.51 -6.84 6.74
C LEU A 193 -12.49 -7.65 8.02
N ASP A 194 -13.40 -8.61 8.09
CA ASP A 194 -13.40 -9.69 9.06
C ASP A 194 -12.52 -10.86 8.58
N ILE A 195 -12.40 -11.92 9.37
CA ILE A 195 -11.61 -13.11 8.98
C ILE A 195 -12.18 -13.76 7.70
N PRO A 196 -13.48 -14.12 7.61
CA PRO A 196 -14.09 -14.68 6.40
C PRO A 196 -13.88 -13.85 5.13
N ASP A 197 -14.11 -12.55 5.17
CA ASP A 197 -14.01 -11.63 4.04
C ASP A 197 -12.55 -11.40 3.65
N THR A 198 -11.63 -11.40 4.62
CA THR A 198 -10.19 -11.39 4.33
C THR A 198 -9.76 -12.66 3.60
N ILE A 199 -10.23 -13.83 4.03
CA ILE A 199 -9.94 -15.10 3.35
C ILE A 199 -10.50 -15.07 1.91
N ARG A 200 -11.76 -14.66 1.74
CA ARG A 200 -12.40 -14.52 0.42
C ARG A 200 -11.64 -13.58 -0.50
N LEU A 201 -11.12 -12.47 0.02
CA LEU A 201 -10.30 -11.54 -0.75
C LEU A 201 -8.97 -12.17 -1.20
N ILE A 202 -8.34 -12.99 -0.35
CA ILE A 202 -7.08 -13.65 -0.67
C ILE A 202 -7.30 -14.75 -1.72
N GLU A 203 -8.42 -15.47 -1.62
CA GLU A 203 -8.83 -16.51 -2.58
C GLU A 203 -9.18 -15.92 -3.95
N ASP A 204 -9.96 -14.83 -3.98
CA ASP A 204 -10.35 -14.14 -5.20
C ASP A 204 -10.10 -12.61 -5.11
N PRO A 205 -8.85 -12.17 -5.36
CA PRO A 205 -8.51 -10.75 -5.36
C PRO A 205 -9.20 -9.96 -6.49
N GLN A 206 -9.70 -10.63 -7.53
CA GLN A 206 -10.31 -9.98 -8.68
C GLN A 206 -11.75 -9.58 -8.39
N ARG A 207 -12.47 -10.35 -7.57
CA ARG A 207 -13.84 -10.04 -7.14
C ARG A 207 -13.96 -8.71 -6.41
N ALA A 208 -12.95 -8.33 -5.62
CA ALA A 208 -12.93 -7.03 -4.95
C ALA A 208 -12.87 -5.85 -5.93
N ARG A 209 -12.39 -6.06 -7.17
CA ARG A 209 -12.42 -5.01 -8.21
C ARG A 209 -13.79 -4.84 -8.84
N THR A 210 -14.57 -5.92 -8.95
CA THR A 210 -15.91 -5.86 -9.54
C THR A 210 -16.96 -5.35 -8.56
N GLN A 211 -16.76 -5.53 -7.25
CA GLN A 211 -17.68 -5.05 -6.22
C GLN A 211 -17.61 -3.53 -5.95
N VAL A 212 -16.53 -2.85 -6.36
CA VAL A 212 -16.37 -1.39 -6.23
C VAL A 212 -16.76 -0.64 -7.52
N ARG A 213 -17.30 -1.35 -8.51
CA ARG A 213 -17.70 -0.79 -9.80
C ARG A 213 -19.13 -0.29 -9.84
#